data_AF-A0A4D4KT80-F1
#
_entry.id   AF-A0A4D4KT80-F1
#
_cell.length_a   1.000
_cell.length_b   1.000
_cell.length_c   1.000
_cell.angle_alpha   90.00
_cell.angle_beta   90.00
_cell.angle_gamma   90.00
#
_symmetry.space_group_name_H-M   'P 1'
#
loop_
_entity.id
_entity.type
_entity.pdbx_description
1 polymer ?
#
loop_
_entity_poly.entity_id
_entity_poly.type
_entity_poly.pdbx_seq_one_letter_code
_entity_poly.pdbx_strand_id
1 'polypeptide(L)'
;MREATMPNKRPRGPPPHAALAAQAGDTPGADRGRRRPRPLSRPPAVSLRQLFYVLLSDGVLEKTERDYKRMCEYVGMARRSGRIPWDVIRDDTQIAVDAPPSFLGPDDFWTAVEAAVDDYRVESQEGQPVRLQLRCETAGMVPQLVRIGEEFGIACFSGRRLVC
;
A
#
# COMPACT_ATOMS: atom_id res chain seq x y z
N MET A 1 12.54 -38.38 -18.12
CA MET A 1 11.50 -37.44 -17.63
C MET A 1 12.24 -36.20 -17.14
N ARG A 2 12.19 -35.10 -17.89
CA ARG A 2 13.02 -33.91 -17.60
C ARG A 2 12.33 -33.08 -16.50
N GLU A 3 12.98 -33.01 -15.36
CA GLU A 3 12.63 -32.17 -14.22
C GLU A 3 12.79 -30.69 -14.63
N ALA A 4 11.69 -29.96 -14.69
CA ALA A 4 11.70 -28.54 -14.99
C ALA A 4 12.02 -27.76 -13.70
N THR A 5 13.30 -27.57 -13.41
CA THR A 5 13.76 -26.63 -12.38
C THR A 5 13.23 -25.24 -12.71
N MET A 6 12.38 -24.68 -11.84
CA MET A 6 11.89 -23.31 -11.99
C MET A 6 13.08 -22.34 -12.06
N PRO A 7 13.08 -21.36 -13.00
CA PRO A 7 14.17 -20.42 -13.12
C PRO A 7 14.28 -19.53 -11.87
N ASN A 8 15.53 -19.33 -11.49
CA ASN A 8 16.04 -18.61 -10.33
C ASN A 8 15.23 -17.35 -9.99
N LYS A 9 14.75 -17.29 -8.75
CA LYS A 9 14.06 -16.15 -8.12
C LYS A 9 14.92 -14.90 -8.35
N ARG A 10 14.38 -13.86 -9.03
CA ARG A 10 15.14 -12.61 -9.26
C ARG A 10 15.71 -12.13 -7.92
N PRO A 11 17.02 -11.86 -7.82
CA PRO A 11 17.60 -11.35 -6.58
C PRO A 11 16.90 -10.05 -6.20
N ARG A 12 16.61 -9.89 -4.90
CA ARG A 12 16.06 -8.66 -4.32
C ARG A 12 17.14 -7.57 -4.36
N GLY A 13 17.41 -7.02 -5.54
CA GLY A 13 18.22 -5.83 -5.75
C GLY A 13 17.37 -4.71 -6.37
N PRO A 14 17.76 -3.43 -6.21
CA PRO A 14 17.08 -2.34 -6.91
C PRO A 14 17.10 -2.63 -8.43
N PRO A 15 16.00 -2.36 -9.15
CA PRO A 15 15.95 -2.65 -10.57
C PRO A 15 17.00 -1.82 -11.33
N PRO A 16 17.48 -2.29 -12.49
CA PRO A 16 18.54 -1.62 -13.26
C PRO A 16 18.18 -0.19 -13.71
N HIS A 17 16.89 0.15 -13.72
CA HIS A 17 16.40 1.51 -14.01
C HIS A 17 16.34 2.44 -12.78
N ALA A 18 16.75 2.00 -11.58
CA ALA A 18 16.94 2.91 -10.44
C ALA A 18 17.97 4.02 -10.73
N ALA A 19 18.82 3.83 -11.75
CA ALA A 19 19.73 4.85 -12.28
C ALA A 19 19.01 6.00 -13.03
N LEU A 20 17.74 5.85 -13.42
CA LEU A 20 17.01 6.90 -14.17
C LEU A 20 16.63 8.10 -13.28
N ALA A 21 16.62 7.93 -11.96
CA ALA A 21 16.36 9.02 -11.01
C ALA A 21 17.46 10.10 -11.03
N ALA A 22 18.65 9.79 -11.57
CA ALA A 22 19.75 10.74 -11.68
C ALA A 22 19.62 11.70 -12.89
N GLN A 23 18.66 11.49 -13.79
CA GLN A 23 18.50 12.28 -15.03
C GLN A 23 17.27 13.18 -15.05
N ALA A 24 16.53 13.31 -13.95
CA ALA A 24 15.50 14.34 -13.82
C ALA A 24 16.20 15.70 -13.61
N GLY A 25 16.61 16.30 -14.72
CA GLY A 25 17.19 17.63 -14.78
C GLY A 25 16.22 18.67 -14.21
N ASP A 26 16.80 19.50 -13.35
CA ASP A 26 16.42 20.84 -12.93
C ASP A 26 15.23 21.47 -13.68
N THR A 27 14.00 21.19 -13.23
CA THR A 27 12.82 21.99 -13.62
C THR A 27 12.84 23.29 -12.81
N PRO A 28 12.98 24.48 -13.43
CA PRO A 28 12.98 25.73 -12.70
C PRO A 28 11.58 25.95 -12.10
N GLY A 29 11.48 25.85 -10.77
CA GLY A 29 10.24 26.01 -10.01
C GLY A 29 9.95 24.90 -8.98
N ALA A 30 10.71 23.79 -8.99
CA ALA A 30 10.47 22.62 -8.13
C ALA A 30 10.94 22.76 -6.67
N ASP A 31 11.44 23.92 -6.25
CA ASP A 31 12.01 24.13 -4.90
C ASP A 31 11.03 24.75 -3.89
N ARG A 32 9.72 24.78 -4.17
CA ARG A 32 8.73 25.16 -3.16
C ARG A 32 8.51 24.02 -2.17
N GLY A 33 9.41 23.93 -1.21
CA GLY A 33 9.22 23.19 0.03
C GLY A 33 9.38 21.68 -0.15
N ARG A 34 10.60 21.22 -0.37
CA ARG A 34 10.99 19.81 -0.18
C ARG A 34 10.82 19.43 1.29
N ARG A 35 9.56 19.25 1.74
CA ARG A 35 9.25 18.67 3.05
C ARG A 35 9.87 17.28 3.05
N ARG A 36 10.77 17.03 4.01
CA ARG A 36 11.35 15.71 4.20
C ARG A 36 10.21 14.70 4.37
N PRO A 37 10.30 13.52 3.73
CA PRO A 37 9.28 12.50 3.88
C PRO A 37 9.13 12.18 5.36
N ARG A 38 7.88 12.25 5.85
CA ARG A 38 7.58 11.81 7.22
C ARG A 38 7.85 10.31 7.26
N PRO A 39 8.69 9.80 8.18
CA PRO A 39 8.90 8.37 8.28
C PRO A 39 7.55 7.70 8.51
N LEU A 40 7.26 6.72 7.66
CA LEU A 40 6.09 5.87 7.72
C LEU A 40 5.99 5.24 9.12
N SER A 41 5.13 5.78 9.98
CA SER A 41 5.09 5.46 11.42
C SER A 41 4.67 4.02 11.74
N ARG A 42 4.12 3.28 10.77
CA ARG A 42 3.64 1.91 10.97
C ARG A 42 3.73 1.08 9.69
N PRO A 43 4.19 -0.18 9.69
CA PRO A 43 4.22 -1.02 8.48
C PRO A 43 2.81 -1.24 7.90
N PRO A 44 2.67 -1.39 6.57
CA PRO A 44 1.36 -1.52 5.93
C PRO A 44 0.69 -2.82 6.39
N ALA A 45 -0.62 -2.74 6.66
CA ALA A 45 -1.39 -3.93 6.97
C ALA A 45 -1.39 -4.85 5.73
N VAL A 46 -0.82 -6.04 5.89
CA VAL A 46 -0.75 -7.07 4.84
C VAL A 46 -1.95 -8.00 4.94
N SER A 47 -2.44 -8.52 3.82
CA SER A 47 -3.47 -9.57 3.87
C SER A 47 -2.87 -10.93 4.23
N LEU A 48 -3.71 -11.86 4.72
CA LEU A 48 -3.29 -13.25 4.98
C LEU A 48 -2.69 -13.93 3.73
N ARG A 49 -3.22 -13.62 2.53
CA ARG A 49 -2.66 -14.15 1.27
C ARG A 49 -1.29 -13.57 0.98
N GLN A 50 -1.07 -12.28 1.24
CA GLN A 50 0.24 -11.66 1.07
C GLN A 50 1.26 -12.24 2.04
N LEU A 51 0.87 -12.45 3.31
CA LEU A 51 1.71 -13.15 4.29
C LEU A 51 2.07 -14.56 3.82
N PHE A 52 1.09 -15.33 3.32
CA PHE A 52 1.33 -16.66 2.77
C PHE A 52 2.37 -16.63 1.64
N TYR A 53 2.27 -15.68 0.71
CA TYR A 53 3.24 -15.56 -0.38
C TYR A 53 4.63 -15.12 0.07
N VAL A 54 4.74 -14.31 1.12
CA VAL A 54 6.04 -13.97 1.72
C VAL A 54 6.68 -15.21 2.31
N LEU A 55 5.95 -15.98 3.13
CA LEU A 55 6.45 -17.20 3.76
C LEU A 55 6.78 -18.30 2.75
N LEU A 56 5.94 -18.45 1.72
CA LEU A 56 6.19 -19.35 0.59
C LEU A 56 7.45 -18.93 -0.18
N SER A 57 7.60 -17.62 -0.43
CA SER A 57 8.80 -17.10 -1.09
C SER A 57 10.04 -17.39 -0.27
N ASP A 58 9.99 -17.18 1.04
CA ASP A 58 11.13 -17.38 1.94
C ASP A 58 11.40 -18.87 2.24
N GLY A 59 10.63 -19.79 1.62
CA GLY A 59 10.83 -21.24 1.74
C GLY A 59 10.32 -21.83 3.06
N VAL A 60 9.55 -21.06 3.83
CA VAL A 60 9.00 -21.47 5.13
C VAL A 60 7.77 -22.36 4.97
N LEU A 61 6.98 -22.12 3.91
CA LEU A 61 5.77 -22.87 3.60
C LEU A 61 5.81 -23.40 2.17
N GLU A 62 5.14 -24.52 1.93
CA GLU A 62 4.91 -25.01 0.57
C GLU A 62 3.61 -24.43 -0.01
N LYS A 63 3.48 -24.47 -1.34
CA LYS A 63 2.26 -24.05 -2.05
C LYS A 63 1.15 -25.09 -1.91
N THR A 64 0.76 -25.41 -0.68
CA THR A 64 -0.28 -26.39 -0.38
C THR A 64 -1.43 -25.76 0.39
N GLU A 65 -2.65 -26.26 0.19
CA GLU A 65 -3.82 -25.82 0.98
C GLU A 65 -3.65 -26.14 2.48
N ARG A 66 -2.95 -27.23 2.79
CA ARG A 66 -2.67 -27.66 4.16
C ARG A 66 -1.84 -26.60 4.89
N ASP A 67 -0.77 -26.12 4.27
CA ASP A 67 0.10 -25.11 4.88
C ASP A 67 -0.59 -23.75 4.99
N TYR A 68 -1.42 -23.40 4.01
CA TYR A 68 -2.26 -22.21 4.10
C TYR A 68 -3.21 -22.27 5.30
N LYS A 69 -3.94 -23.37 5.50
CA LYS A 69 -4.86 -23.55 6.64
C LYS A 69 -4.12 -23.50 7.98
N ARG A 70 -2.99 -24.20 8.09
CA ARG A 70 -2.14 -24.18 9.29
C ARG A 70 -1.62 -22.78 9.61
N MET A 71 -1.16 -22.04 8.59
CA MET A 71 -0.72 -20.66 8.76
C MET A 71 -1.86 -19.79 9.32
N CYS A 72 -3.07 -19.89 8.76
CA CYS A 72 -4.23 -19.15 9.25
C CYS A 72 -4.57 -19.49 10.72
N GLU A 73 -4.50 -20.76 11.12
CA GLU A 73 -4.70 -21.20 12.50
C GLU A 73 -3.66 -20.59 13.45
N TYR A 74 -2.38 -20.65 13.10
CA TYR A 74 -1.30 -20.09 13.92
C TYR A 74 -1.40 -18.56 14.04
N VAL A 75 -1.70 -17.86 12.95
CA VAL A 75 -1.93 -16.40 12.99
C VAL A 75 -3.14 -16.07 13.88
N GLY A 76 -4.21 -16.86 13.80
CA GLY A 76 -5.39 -16.71 14.66
C GLY A 76 -5.05 -16.91 16.14
N MET A 77 -4.27 -17.93 16.48
CA MET A 77 -3.80 -18.16 17.85
C MET A 77 -2.88 -17.04 18.33
N ALA A 78 -1.94 -16.59 17.50
CA ALA A 78 -1.03 -15.51 17.82
C ALA A 78 -1.79 -14.20 18.12
N ARG A 79 -2.81 -13.87 17.32
CA ARG A 79 -3.72 -12.74 17.56
C ARG A 79 -4.49 -12.86 18.86
N ARG A 80 -5.12 -14.02 19.12
CA ARG A 80 -5.85 -14.26 20.38
C ARG A 80 -4.94 -14.21 21.60
N SER A 81 -3.67 -14.57 21.45
CA SER A 81 -2.66 -14.47 22.51
C SER A 81 -2.03 -13.07 22.66
N GLY A 82 -2.44 -12.08 21.86
CA GLY A 82 -1.90 -10.72 21.90
C GLY A 82 -0.51 -10.56 21.26
N ARG A 83 0.05 -11.60 20.63
CA ARG A 83 1.38 -11.53 19.98
C ARG A 83 1.37 -10.78 18.65
N ILE A 84 0.22 -10.78 17.97
CA ILE A 84 0.02 -10.09 16.70
C ILE A 84 -1.18 -9.15 16.87
N PRO A 85 -1.00 -7.82 16.76
CA PRO A 85 -2.10 -6.88 16.79
C PRO A 85 -3.13 -7.13 15.67
N TRP A 86 -4.40 -6.80 15.90
CA TRP A 86 -5.44 -7.02 14.90
C TRP A 86 -5.27 -6.15 13.65
N ASP A 87 -4.64 -5.00 13.80
CA ASP A 87 -4.44 -3.94 12.81
C ASP A 87 -3.14 -4.08 11.98
N VAL A 88 -2.30 -5.10 12.21
CA VAL A 88 -1.11 -5.37 11.35
C VAL A 88 -1.38 -6.30 10.17
N ILE A 89 -2.43 -7.11 10.25
CA ILE A 89 -2.85 -8.00 9.17
C ILE A 89 -4.30 -7.65 8.87
N ARG A 90 -4.61 -7.33 7.63
CA ARG A 90 -5.99 -6.99 7.23
C ARG A 90 -6.69 -8.20 6.62
N ASP A 91 -8.00 -8.22 6.74
CA ASP A 91 -8.85 -9.17 6.05
C ASP A 91 -9.61 -8.44 4.94
N ASP A 92 -9.17 -8.63 3.69
CA ASP A 92 -9.78 -7.99 2.50
C ASP A 92 -11.06 -8.71 2.05
N THR A 93 -11.69 -9.52 2.90
CA THR A 93 -12.96 -10.20 2.57
C THR A 93 -14.19 -9.33 2.77
N GLN A 94 -14.07 -8.20 3.48
CA GLN A 94 -15.16 -7.27 3.71
C GLN A 94 -14.80 -5.88 3.22
N ILE A 95 -15.66 -5.31 2.37
CA ILE A 95 -15.62 -3.89 2.02
C ILE A 95 -16.53 -3.19 3.03
N ALA A 96 -15.94 -2.48 3.99
CA ALA A 96 -16.70 -1.49 4.75
C ALA A 96 -16.94 -0.31 3.82
N VAL A 97 -18.21 -0.05 3.48
CA VAL A 97 -18.60 1.23 2.90
C VAL A 97 -18.85 2.13 4.10
N ASP A 98 -18.10 3.21 4.22
CA ASP A 98 -18.35 4.19 5.27
C ASP A 98 -19.82 4.64 5.19
N ALA A 99 -20.49 4.70 6.33
CA ALA A 99 -21.83 5.24 6.38
C ALA A 99 -21.82 6.67 5.82
N PRO A 100 -22.90 7.12 5.15
CA PRO A 100 -23.01 8.51 4.74
C PRO A 100 -22.70 9.43 5.92
N PRO A 101 -21.92 10.52 5.74
CA PRO A 101 -21.61 11.44 6.83
C PRO A 101 -22.92 11.91 7.48
N SER A 102 -23.03 11.68 8.78
CA SER A 102 -24.18 12.08 9.59
C SER A 102 -23.65 12.72 10.86
N PHE A 103 -24.30 13.79 11.28
CA PHE A 103 -23.86 14.60 12.42
C PHE A 103 -24.97 14.64 13.46
N LEU A 104 -24.60 14.49 14.74
CA LEU A 104 -25.55 14.61 15.84
C LEU A 104 -25.96 16.06 16.11
N GLY A 105 -25.16 17.02 15.66
CA GLY A 105 -25.42 18.45 15.78
C GLY A 105 -24.31 19.32 15.18
N PRO A 106 -24.41 20.64 15.29
CA PRO A 106 -23.44 21.57 14.70
C PRO A 106 -22.00 21.41 15.21
N ASP A 107 -21.81 21.08 16.50
CA ASP A 107 -20.46 20.92 17.07
C ASP A 107 -19.73 19.68 16.50
N ASP A 108 -20.48 18.61 16.24
CA ASP A 108 -19.98 17.39 15.60
C ASP A 108 -19.55 17.66 14.15
N PHE A 109 -20.32 18.49 13.44
CA PHE A 109 -19.94 18.98 12.11
C PHE A 109 -18.64 19.79 12.15
N TRP A 110 -18.50 20.73 13.09
CA TRP A 110 -17.26 21.53 13.20
C TRP A 110 -16.05 20.68 13.58
N THR A 111 -16.23 19.67 14.42
CA THR A 111 -15.18 18.67 14.74
C THR A 111 -14.72 17.95 13.47
N ALA A 112 -15.64 17.54 12.59
CA ALA A 112 -15.29 16.92 11.32
C ALA A 112 -14.57 17.89 10.37
N VAL A 113 -14.94 19.18 10.36
CA VAL A 113 -14.25 20.21 9.60
C VAL A 113 -12.81 20.40 10.10
N GLU A 114 -12.60 20.46 11.42
CA GLU A 114 -11.26 20.56 12.01
C GLU A 114 -10.38 19.35 11.63
N ALA A 115 -10.93 18.14 11.68
CA ALA A 115 -10.23 16.94 11.21
C ALA A 115 -9.87 17.02 9.72
N ALA A 116 -10.76 17.54 8.88
CA ALA A 116 -10.49 17.74 7.46
C ALA A 116 -9.40 18.79 7.19
N VAL A 117 -9.26 19.80 8.06
CA VAL A 117 -8.16 20.77 7.99
C VAL A 117 -6.82 20.10 8.29
N ASP A 118 -6.76 19.18 9.24
CA ASP A 118 -5.53 18.42 9.55
C ASP A 118 -5.08 17.54 8.38
N ASP A 119 -6.03 17.00 7.62
CA ASP A 119 -5.79 16.19 6.43
C ASP A 119 -5.61 17.02 5.15
N TYR A 120 -5.80 18.34 5.21
CA TYR A 120 -5.71 19.20 4.04
C TYR A 120 -4.34 19.12 3.36
N ARG A 121 -4.36 18.81 2.06
CA ARG A 121 -3.17 18.79 1.19
C ARG A 121 -3.41 19.65 -0.03
N VAL A 122 -2.38 20.43 -0.38
CA VAL A 122 -2.30 21.11 -1.67
C VAL A 122 -1.96 20.06 -2.74
N GLU A 123 -2.66 20.12 -3.87
CA GLU A 123 -2.37 19.25 -5.03
C GLU A 123 -0.92 19.44 -5.48
N SER A 124 -0.13 18.37 -5.37
CA SER A 124 1.32 18.40 -5.64
C SER A 124 1.62 18.33 -7.13
N GLN A 125 0.63 17.92 -7.94
CA GLN A 125 0.75 17.80 -9.40
C GLN A 125 0.19 18.99 -10.17
N GLU A 126 -0.29 20.03 -9.48
CA GLU A 126 -0.82 21.25 -10.10
C GLU A 126 0.29 21.96 -10.90
N GLY A 127 0.00 22.29 -12.17
CA GLY A 127 0.96 22.94 -13.07
C GLY A 127 2.07 22.04 -13.64
N GLN A 128 2.04 20.73 -13.36
CA GLN A 128 2.96 19.79 -14.01
C GLN A 128 2.49 19.49 -15.45
N PRO A 129 3.42 19.39 -16.43
CA PRO A 129 3.06 19.09 -17.82
C PRO A 129 2.49 17.67 -18.02
N VAL A 130 2.72 16.77 -17.06
CA VAL A 130 2.25 15.39 -17.06
C VAL A 130 1.71 15.04 -15.68
N ARG A 131 0.54 14.39 -15.63
CA ARG A 131 -0.05 13.88 -14.38
C ARG A 131 0.32 12.41 -14.19
N LEU A 132 1.03 12.12 -13.12
CA LEU A 132 1.46 10.78 -12.73
C LEU A 132 0.36 10.08 -11.93
N GLN A 133 0.12 8.81 -12.27
CA GLN A 133 -0.78 7.92 -11.54
C GLN A 133 -0.08 6.58 -11.34
N LEU A 134 -0.12 6.05 -10.12
CA LEU A 134 0.36 4.70 -9.83
C LEU A 134 -0.77 3.71 -10.13
N ARG A 135 -0.50 2.68 -10.93
CA ARG A 135 -1.49 1.65 -11.25
C ARG A 135 -1.01 0.28 -10.86
N CYS A 136 -1.91 -0.50 -10.28
CA CYS A 136 -1.71 -1.93 -10.05
C CYS A 136 -2.87 -2.75 -10.61
N GLU A 137 -2.59 -3.97 -11.06
CA GLU A 137 -3.65 -4.83 -11.59
C GLU A 137 -4.58 -5.33 -10.49
N THR A 138 -4.04 -5.56 -9.30
CA THR A 138 -4.77 -6.18 -8.18
C THR A 138 -5.15 -5.15 -7.13
N ALA A 139 -6.45 -5.07 -6.80
CA ALA A 139 -6.98 -4.19 -5.74
C ALA A 139 -6.30 -4.41 -4.38
N GLY A 140 -5.97 -5.67 -4.05
CA GLY A 140 -5.25 -6.00 -2.81
C GLY A 140 -3.85 -5.39 -2.69
N MET A 141 -3.25 -4.85 -3.77
CA MET A 141 -1.98 -4.13 -3.67
C MET A 141 -2.14 -2.64 -3.42
N VAL A 142 -3.32 -2.06 -3.67
CA VAL A 142 -3.55 -0.61 -3.59
C VAL A 142 -3.14 -0.04 -2.23
N PRO A 143 -3.54 -0.58 -1.07
CA PRO A 143 -3.22 0.08 0.19
C PRO A 143 -1.73 0.00 0.57
N GLN A 144 -0.96 -0.91 -0.05
CA GLN A 144 0.51 -0.90 0.10
C GLN A 144 1.15 0.17 -0.79
N LEU A 145 0.61 0.33 -2.00
CA LEU A 145 1.15 1.23 -3.02
C LEU A 145 0.74 2.69 -2.82
N VAL A 146 -0.47 2.97 -2.31
CA VAL A 146 -0.94 4.32 -1.97
C VAL A 146 0.09 5.04 -1.10
N ARG A 147 0.64 4.36 -0.10
CA ARG A 147 1.64 4.94 0.82
C ARG A 147 2.96 5.33 0.14
N ILE A 148 3.35 4.60 -0.91
CA ILE A 148 4.51 4.95 -1.72
C ILE A 148 4.17 6.19 -2.57
N GLY A 149 2.95 6.22 -3.14
CA GLY A 149 2.48 7.35 -3.94
C GLY A 149 2.25 8.64 -3.14
N GLU A 150 1.78 8.54 -1.89
CA GLU A 150 1.51 9.66 -0.98
C GLU A 150 2.72 10.57 -0.79
N GLU A 151 3.92 10.00 -0.70
CA GLU A 151 5.17 10.77 -0.58
C GLU A 151 5.39 11.73 -1.76
N PHE A 152 4.86 11.37 -2.93
CA PHE A 152 5.01 12.12 -4.18
C PHE A 152 3.73 12.84 -4.61
N GLY A 153 2.65 12.78 -3.82
CA GLY A 153 1.33 13.27 -4.22
C GLY A 153 0.75 12.50 -5.43
N ILE A 154 1.10 11.23 -5.57
CA ILE A 154 0.65 10.35 -6.66
C ILE A 154 -0.45 9.42 -6.14
N ALA A 155 -1.64 9.53 -6.72
CA ALA A 155 -2.74 8.62 -6.42
C ALA A 155 -2.49 7.22 -7.01
N CYS A 156 -2.87 6.18 -6.25
CA CYS A 156 -2.79 4.80 -6.69
C CYS A 156 -4.18 4.24 -7.02
N PHE A 157 -4.30 3.59 -8.17
CA PHE A 157 -5.54 2.97 -8.64
C PHE A 157 -5.34 1.50 -8.96
N SER A 158 -6.36 0.68 -8.73
CA SER A 158 -6.41 -0.67 -9.28
C SER A 158 -7.26 -0.74 -10.55
N GLY A 159 -6.81 -1.53 -11.52
CA GLY A 159 -7.59 -1.84 -12.72
C GLY A 159 -6.84 -1.55 -14.00
N ARG A 160 -7.43 -2.03 -15.11
CA ARG A 160 -6.78 -2.04 -16.43
C ARG A 160 -7.08 -0.79 -17.26
N ARG A 161 -8.07 0.02 -16.89
CA ARG A 161 -8.56 1.14 -17.71
C ARG A 161 -8.19 2.49 -17.09
N LEU A 162 -7.65 3.37 -17.93
CA LEU A 162 -7.55 4.80 -17.66
C LEU A 162 -8.97 5.39 -17.61
N VAL A 163 -9.36 5.91 -16.46
CA VAL A 163 -10.43 6.90 -16.39
C VAL A 163 -9.69 8.23 -16.46
N CYS A 164 -9.72 8.86 -17.64
CA CYS A 164 -9.24 10.21 -17.88
C CYS A 164 -10.43 11.16 -17.79
#